data_AF-S4Q046-F1
#
_entry.id   AF-S4Q046-F1
#
_cell.length_a   1.000
_cell.length_b   1.000
_cell.length_c   1.000
_cell.angle_alpha   90.00
_cell.angle_beta   90.00
_cell.angle_gamma   90.00
#
_symmetry.space_group_name_H-M   'P 1'
#
loop_
_entity.id
_entity.type
_entity.pdbx_description
1 polymer ?
#
loop_
_entity_poly.entity_id
_entity_poly.type
_entity_poly.pdbx_seq_one_letter_code
_entity_poly.pdbx_strand_id
1 'polypeptide(L)'
;MFYLVRSEETLKMAVKLESAHPGRTRYLVVVCRGDEAALLGIDCNERTTVGLVLRVLADTSIKLDGDGGFSVCVCNQQHIFKPVSVQAMWSALQTLHRASARAR
;
A
#
# COMPACT_ATOMS: atom_id res chain seq x y z
N MET A 1 -14.72 9.42 -7.20
CA MET A 1 -13.57 10.32 -7.01
C MET A 1 -13.01 10.08 -5.61
N PHE A 2 -11.74 9.70 -5.48
CA PHE A 2 -11.12 9.45 -4.17
C PHE A 2 -10.79 10.77 -3.49
N TYR A 3 -11.73 11.36 -2.75
CA TYR A 3 -11.52 12.60 -1.97
C TYR A 3 -10.69 12.37 -0.67
N LEU A 4 -9.94 11.27 -0.60
CA LEU A 4 -9.13 10.92 0.56
C LEU A 4 -7.73 11.56 0.54
N VAL A 5 -7.27 11.97 -0.64
CA VAL A 5 -5.92 12.50 -0.87
C VAL A 5 -6.02 14.01 -0.97
N ARG A 6 -5.18 14.74 -0.20
CA ARG A 6 -5.15 16.20 -0.29
C ARG A 6 -4.62 16.63 -1.65
N SER A 7 -4.92 17.86 -2.09
CA SER A 7 -4.43 18.40 -3.38
C SER A 7 -2.90 18.41 -3.50
N GLU A 8 -2.20 18.42 -2.36
CA GLU A 8 -0.75 18.44 -2.25
C GLU A 8 -0.12 17.03 -2.31
N GLU A 9 -0.94 15.99 -2.18
CA GLU A 9 -0.54 14.59 -2.16
C GLU A 9 -0.78 13.96 -3.54
N THR A 10 0.16 13.14 -4.00
CA THR A 10 0.05 12.43 -5.28
C THR A 10 -0.18 10.94 -5.05
N LEU A 11 -1.26 10.39 -5.60
CA LEU A 11 -1.45 8.95 -5.70
C LEU A 11 -0.46 8.37 -6.71
N LYS A 12 0.48 7.54 -6.25
CA LYS A 12 1.48 6.89 -7.12
C LYS A 12 1.02 5.56 -7.68
N MET A 13 0.23 4.82 -6.91
CA MET A 13 -0.24 3.49 -7.27
C MET A 13 -1.41 3.10 -6.37
N ALA A 14 -2.35 2.35 -6.93
CA ALA A 14 -3.43 1.69 -6.21
C ALA A 14 -3.61 0.29 -6.78
N VAL A 15 -3.44 -0.75 -5.95
CA VAL A 15 -3.63 -2.15 -6.36
C VAL A 15 -4.72 -2.80 -5.52
N LYS A 16 -5.57 -3.60 -6.17
CA LYS A 16 -6.57 -4.39 -5.47
C LYS A 16 -5.89 -5.54 -4.72
N LEU A 17 -6.32 -5.74 -3.48
CA LEU A 17 -5.92 -6.88 -2.66
C LEU A 17 -6.98 -7.99 -2.71
N GLU A 18 -6.52 -9.21 -2.49
CA GLU A 18 -7.37 -10.33 -2.16
C GLU A 18 -8.15 -10.06 -0.86
N SER A 19 -9.37 -10.59 -0.78
CA SER A 19 -10.22 -10.49 0.41
C SER A 19 -10.82 -11.85 0.70
N ALA A 20 -10.67 -12.30 1.95
CA ALA A 20 -11.35 -13.51 2.44
C ALA A 20 -12.87 -13.31 2.63
N HIS A 21 -13.34 -12.06 2.63
CA HIS A 21 -14.75 -11.72 2.81
C HIS A 21 -15.38 -11.41 1.46
N PRO A 22 -16.38 -12.20 1.01
CA PRO A 22 -17.12 -11.93 -0.23
C PRO A 22 -17.70 -10.51 -0.23
N GLY A 23 -17.66 -9.86 -1.38
CA GLY A 23 -18.20 -8.50 -1.55
C GLY A 23 -17.33 -7.37 -0.98
N ARG A 24 -16.28 -7.66 -0.20
CA ARG A 24 -15.35 -6.62 0.26
C ARG A 24 -14.26 -6.37 -0.77
N THR A 25 -14.11 -5.11 -1.18
CA THR A 25 -13.03 -4.69 -2.06
C THR A 25 -12.02 -3.88 -1.26
N ARG A 26 -10.76 -4.33 -1.22
CA ARG A 26 -9.67 -3.64 -0.54
C ARG A 26 -8.61 -3.21 -1.53
N TYR A 27 -8.06 -2.03 -1.33
CA TYR A 27 -6.94 -1.50 -2.10
C TYR A 27 -5.76 -1.19 -1.19
N LEU A 28 -4.58 -1.47 -1.70
CA LEU A 28 -3.33 -0.92 -1.21
C LEU A 28 -2.96 0.27 -2.06
N VAL A 29 -2.74 1.43 -1.44
CA VAL A 29 -2.47 2.68 -2.14
C VAL A 29 -1.17 3.28 -1.63
N VAL A 30 -0.30 3.73 -2.53
CA VAL A 30 0.85 4.56 -2.17
C VAL A 30 0.56 6.00 -2.53
N VAL A 31 0.64 6.89 -1.55
CA VAL A 31 0.56 8.34 -1.72
C VAL A 31 1.90 8.97 -1.36
N CYS A 32 2.24 10.07 -2.02
CA CYS A 32 3.46 10.82 -1.76
C CYS A 32 3.16 12.30 -1.54
N ARG A 33 3.97 12.95 -0.70
CA ARG A 33 4.06 14.40 -0.54
C ARG A 33 5.53 14.79 -0.51
N GLY A 34 6.05 15.33 -1.62
CA GLY A 34 7.49 15.55 -1.77
C GLY A 34 8.28 14.23 -1.74
N ASP A 35 9.26 14.15 -0.83
CA ASP A 35 10.08 12.95 -0.58
C ASP A 35 9.42 11.99 0.42
N GLU A 36 8.34 12.40 1.09
CA GLU A 36 7.60 11.55 2.02
C GLU A 36 6.58 10.66 1.29
N ALA A 37 6.41 9.43 1.74
CA ALA A 37 5.39 8.53 1.23
C ALA A 37 4.66 7.78 2.35
N ALA A 38 3.41 7.42 2.07
CA ALA A 38 2.60 6.60 2.95
C ALA A 38 1.88 5.49 2.17
N LEU A 39 1.75 4.34 2.81
CA LEU A 39 1.00 3.19 2.38
C LEU A 39 -0.36 3.19 3.08
N LEU A 40 -1.43 3.22 2.30
CA LEU A 40 -2.81 3.25 2.79
C LEU A 40 -3.51 1.93 2.47
N GLY A 41 -4.18 1.36 3.46
CA GLY A 41 -5.16 0.30 3.25
C GLY A 41 -6.56 0.91 3.17
N ILE A 42 -7.19 0.82 2.00
CA ILE A 42 -8.51 1.39 1.74
C ILE A 42 -9.52 0.27 1.56
N ASP A 43 -10.58 0.30 2.36
CA ASP A 43 -11.73 -0.60 2.21
C ASP A 43 -12.86 0.13 1.47
N CYS A 44 -13.27 -0.42 0.33
CA CYS A 44 -14.34 0.06 -0.53
C CYS A 44 -15.55 -0.88 -0.41
N ASN A 45 -16.38 -0.66 0.60
CA ASN A 45 -17.65 -1.36 0.81
C ASN A 45 -18.81 -0.39 0.53
N GLU A 46 -19.87 -0.39 1.35
CA GLU A 46 -20.94 0.62 1.31
C GLU A 46 -20.40 2.05 1.49
N ARG A 47 -19.35 2.20 2.30
CA ARG A 47 -18.57 3.43 2.47
C ARG A 47 -17.09 3.13 2.24
N THR A 48 -16.38 4.10 1.70
CA THR A 48 -14.92 4.04 1.56
C THR A 48 -14.25 4.51 2.84
N THR A 49 -13.40 3.66 3.43
CA THR A 49 -12.68 3.96 4.68
C THR A 49 -11.19 3.65 4.56
N VAL A 50 -10.36 4.39 5.28
CA VAL A 50 -8.92 4.07 5.43
C VAL A 50 -8.75 3.23 6.70
N GLY A 51 -8.44 1.95 6.53
CA GLY A 51 -8.23 1.00 7.63
C GLY A 51 -6.77 0.84 8.05
N LEU A 52 -5.83 1.35 7.27
CA LEU A 52 -4.39 1.28 7.55
C LEU A 52 -3.70 2.52 7.00
N VAL A 53 -2.78 3.08 7.78
CA VAL A 53 -1.84 4.13 7.35
C VAL A 53 -0.46 3.77 7.88
N LEU A 54 0.48 3.52 6.99
CA LEU A 54 1.88 3.26 7.33
C LEU A 54 2.76 4.29 6.63
N ARG A 55 3.63 4.96 7.38
CA ARG A 55 4.68 5.78 6.77
C ARG A 55 5.72 4.87 6.12
N VAL A 56 6.17 5.24 4.92
CA VAL A 56 7.31 4.59 4.28
C VAL A 56 8.55 5.35 4.74
N LEU A 57 9.38 4.67 5.51
CA LEU A 57 10.60 5.17 6.12
C LEU A 57 11.84 4.53 5.46
N ALA A 58 13.03 5.08 5.75
CA ALA A 58 14.29 4.53 5.24
C ALA A 58 14.56 3.09 5.74
N ASP A 59 14.06 2.73 6.92
CA ASP A 59 14.18 1.39 7.51
C ASP A 59 13.04 0.44 7.13
N THR A 60 12.16 0.84 6.20
CA THR A 60 11.05 -0.01 5.74
C THR A 60 11.60 -1.23 5.01
N SER A 61 11.41 -2.42 5.62
CA SER A 61 11.81 -3.69 5.02
C SER A 61 10.66 -4.29 4.22
N ILE A 62 10.90 -4.60 2.95
CA ILE A 62 9.92 -5.25 2.06
C ILE A 62 10.43 -6.64 1.70
N LYS A 63 9.62 -7.68 1.90
CA LYS A 63 10.00 -9.07 1.62
C LYS A 63 8.88 -9.78 0.86
N LEU A 64 9.24 -10.56 -0.16
CA LEU A 64 8.29 -11.46 -0.82
C LEU A 64 7.82 -12.54 0.16
N ASP A 65 6.53 -12.86 0.09
CA ASP A 65 5.93 -13.96 0.83
C ASP A 65 5.68 -15.14 -0.13
N GLY A 66 5.84 -16.37 0.37
CA GLY A 66 5.84 -17.59 -0.46
C GLY A 66 4.48 -17.97 -1.04
N ASP A 67 3.42 -17.23 -0.70
CA ASP A 67 2.03 -17.53 -1.04
C ASP A 67 1.41 -16.55 -2.06
N GLY A 68 2.23 -15.79 -2.78
CA GLY A 68 1.79 -14.79 -3.75
C GLY A 68 1.57 -13.39 -3.17
N GLY A 69 1.95 -13.18 -1.90
CA GLY A 69 1.96 -11.88 -1.25
C GLY A 69 3.35 -11.27 -1.07
N PHE A 70 3.38 -10.17 -0.33
CA PHE A 70 4.59 -9.59 0.22
C PHE A 70 4.31 -8.98 1.59
N SER A 71 5.34 -8.82 2.39
CA SER A 71 5.27 -8.17 3.68
C SER A 71 6.03 -6.85 3.68
N VAL A 72 5.50 -5.89 4.43
CA VAL A 72 6.13 -4.60 4.73
C VAL A 72 6.31 -4.53 6.24
N CYS A 73 7.54 -4.30 6.69
CA CYS A 73 7.87 -4.10 8.09
C CYS A 73 8.32 -2.67 8.33
N VAL A 74 7.65 -1.98 9.26
CA VAL A 74 7.98 -0.62 9.70
C VAL A 74 7.91 -0.59 11.22
N CYS A 75 8.94 -0.07 11.90
CA CYS A 75 8.98 0.01 13.37
C CYS A 75 8.60 -1.31 14.08
N ASN A 76 9.15 -2.44 13.63
CA ASN A 76 8.85 -3.80 14.12
C ASN A 76 7.39 -4.26 13.95
N GLN A 77 6.57 -3.57 13.16
CA GLN A 77 5.23 -4.01 12.79
C GLN A 77 5.24 -4.55 11.36
N GLN A 78 4.90 -5.83 11.21
CA GLN A 78 4.83 -6.50 9.92
C GLN A 78 3.39 -6.55 9.42
N HIS A 79 3.19 -6.13 8.17
CA HIS A 79 1.91 -6.18 7.47
C HIS A 79 2.05 -6.98 6.19
N ILE A 80 1.17 -7.96 5.98
CA ILE A 80 1.15 -8.81 4.79
C ILE A 80 0.08 -8.30 3.83
N PHE A 81 0.43 -8.20 2.56
CA PHE A 81 -0.45 -7.80 1.48
C PHE A 81 -0.45 -8.87 0.40
N LYS A 82 -1.64 -9.22 -0.09
CA LYS A 82 -1.86 -10.16 -1.18
C LYS A 82 -2.53 -9.47 -2.35
N PRO A 83 -1.78 -8.95 -3.34
CA PRO A 83 -2.35 -8.35 -4.53
C PRO A 83 -3.02 -9.42 -5.41
N VAL A 84 -4.13 -9.07 -6.07
CA VAL A 84 -4.93 -10.03 -6.87
C VAL A 84 -4.21 -10.61 -8.10
N SER A 85 -2.99 -10.16 -8.40
CA SER A 85 -2.19 -10.69 -9.50
C SER A 85 -0.70 -10.40 -9.30
N VAL A 86 0.15 -11.19 -9.97
CA VAL A 86 1.59 -10.98 -10.00
C VAL A 86 1.96 -9.59 -10.55
N GLN A 87 1.24 -9.09 -11.57
CA GLN A 87 1.47 -7.75 -12.11
C GLN A 87 1.15 -6.65 -11.08
N ALA A 88 0.04 -6.78 -10.36
CA ALA A 88 -0.32 -5.87 -9.27
C ALA A 88 0.74 -5.89 -8.15
N MET A 89 1.22 -7.09 -7.80
CA MET A 89 2.31 -7.25 -6.85
C MET A 89 3.59 -6.55 -7.29
N TRP A 90 4.05 -6.78 -8.51
CA TRP A 90 5.26 -6.11 -9.03
C TRP A 90 5.11 -4.59 -9.09
N SER A 91 3.93 -4.09 -9.44
CA SER A 91 3.64 -2.65 -9.45
C SER A 91 3.74 -2.05 -8.04
N ALA A 92 3.24 -2.75 -7.03
CA ALA A 92 3.34 -2.33 -5.64
C ALA A 92 4.78 -2.35 -5.13
N LEU A 93 5.51 -3.45 -5.35
CA LEU A 93 6.91 -3.61 -4.93
C LEU A 93 7.82 -2.55 -5.54
N GLN A 94 7.74 -2.32 -6.86
CA GLN A 94 8.55 -1.29 -7.51
C GLN A 94 8.26 0.10 -6.96
N THR A 95 6.99 0.42 -6.70
CA THR A 95 6.59 1.71 -6.14
C THR A 95 7.12 1.89 -4.72
N LEU A 96 6.98 0.86 -3.88
CA LEU A 96 7.41 0.90 -2.48
C LEU A 96 8.94 0.96 -2.36
N HIS A 97 9.70 0.20 -3.14
CA HIS A 97 11.16 0.30 -3.14
C HIS A 97 11.65 1.68 -3.57
N ARG A 98 11.02 2.29 -4.59
CA ARG A 98 11.35 3.66 -5.01
C ARG A 98 11.00 4.69 -3.94
N ALA A 99 9.90 4.50 -3.22
CA ALA A 99 9.48 5.39 -2.14
C ALA A 99 10.42 5.27 -0.93
N SER A 100 10.74 4.05 -0.50
CA SER A 100 11.67 3.80 0.62
C SER A 100 13.07 4.31 0.33
N ALA A 101 13.57 4.18 -0.91
CA ALA A 101 14.87 4.75 -1.30
C ALA A 101 14.94 6.29 -1.28
N ARG A 102 13.79 6.98 -1.25
CA ARG A 102 13.71 8.46 -1.14
C ARG A 102 13.44 8.92 0.29
N ALA A 103 12.91 8.04 1.12
CA ALA A 103 12.62 8.34 2.51
C ALA A 103 13.93 8.65 3.24
N ARG A 104 13.90 9.71 4.07
CA ARG A 104 15.03 10.14 4.89
C ARG A 104 14.92 9.60 6.31
#